data_AF-A0A354IUI2-F1
#
_entry.id   AF-A0A354IUI2-F1
#
_cell.length_a   1.000
_cell.length_b   1.000
_cell.length_c   1.000
_cell.angle_alpha   90.00
_cell.angle_beta   90.00
_cell.angle_gamma   90.00
#
_symmetry.space_group_name_H-M   'P 1'
#
loop_
_entity.id
_entity.type
_entity.pdbx_description
1 polymer ?
#
loop_
_entity_poly.entity_id
_entity_poly.type
_entity_poly.pdbx_seq_one_letter_code
_entity_poly.pdbx_strand_id
1 'polypeptide(L)'
;MNRRLKHLDAQRKPIVLRSALLMAGFCMMLVALHGWSLWASRQGELKETAVSTANMARALASHAERSLNTADAVLAEIVERVEETGEAPFDAKRLHARLRDIVGHSEEIQELFVYDAAGRRLATSLPTLAEGSNIDREYFRYHTHAGAWRR
;
A
#
# COMPACT_ATOMS: atom_id res chain seq x y z
N MET A 1 42.49 -56.83 -50.86
CA MET A 1 41.64 -56.40 -49.71
C MET A 1 41.59 -54.88 -49.48
N ASN A 2 42.67 -54.11 -49.71
CA ASN A 2 42.77 -52.70 -49.25
C ASN A 2 41.96 -51.62 -50.01
N ARG A 3 41.51 -51.84 -51.25
CA ARG A 3 40.78 -50.79 -52.03
C ARG A 3 39.35 -50.54 -51.56
N ARG A 4 38.63 -51.57 -51.10
CA ARG A 4 37.25 -51.43 -50.57
C ARG A 4 37.21 -50.66 -49.24
N LEU A 5 38.16 -50.93 -48.34
CA LEU A 5 38.28 -50.20 -47.06
C LEU A 5 38.55 -48.71 -47.28
N LYS A 6 39.47 -48.36 -48.20
CA LYS A 6 39.75 -46.95 -48.55
C LYS A 6 38.54 -46.21 -49.13
N HIS A 7 37.70 -46.89 -49.91
CA HIS A 7 36.51 -46.28 -50.51
C HIS A 7 35.38 -46.06 -49.48
N LEU A 8 35.24 -46.95 -48.49
CA LEU A 8 34.30 -46.79 -47.39
C LEU A 8 34.71 -45.63 -46.46
N ASP A 9 36.00 -45.48 -46.15
CA ASP A 9 36.49 -44.35 -45.35
C ASP A 9 36.34 -42.99 -46.07
N ALA A 10 36.54 -42.97 -47.40
CA ALA A 10 36.37 -41.76 -48.20
C ALA A 10 34.93 -41.26 -48.24
N GLN A 11 33.93 -42.16 -48.21
CA GLN A 11 32.51 -41.79 -48.15
C GLN A 11 31.97 -41.56 -46.72
N ARG A 12 32.61 -42.13 -45.69
CA ARG A 12 32.21 -41.96 -44.29
C ARG A 12 32.44 -40.53 -43.79
N LYS A 13 33.55 -39.90 -44.18
CA LYS A 13 33.89 -38.51 -43.80
C LYS A 13 32.84 -37.45 -44.22
N PRO A 14 32.37 -37.39 -45.48
CA PRO A 14 31.36 -36.41 -45.89
C PRO A 14 29.99 -36.67 -45.26
N ILE A 15 29.63 -37.93 -44.95
CA ILE A 15 28.37 -38.25 -44.24
C ILE A 15 28.43 -37.75 -42.79
N VAL A 16 29.51 -38.05 -42.06
CA VAL A 16 29.69 -37.60 -40.67
C VAL A 16 29.68 -36.08 -40.58
N LEU A 17 30.32 -35.38 -41.53
CA LEU A 17 30.32 -33.92 -41.59
C LEU A 17 28.90 -33.35 -41.76
N ARG A 18 28.10 -33.89 -42.70
CA ARG A 18 26.72 -33.46 -42.93
C ARG A 18 25.85 -33.70 -41.71
N SER A 19 25.96 -34.86 -41.08
CA SER A 19 25.23 -35.18 -39.85
C SER A 19 25.61 -34.24 -38.70
N ALA A 20 26.90 -33.94 -38.53
CA ALA A 20 27.37 -32.99 -37.53
C ALA A 20 26.85 -31.56 -37.78
N LEU A 21 26.80 -31.12 -39.04
CA LEU A 21 26.22 -29.82 -39.42
C LEU A 21 24.73 -29.75 -39.13
N LEU A 22 23.97 -30.80 -39.44
CA LEU A 22 22.55 -30.87 -39.12
C LEU A 22 22.30 -30.84 -37.61
N MET A 23 23.08 -31.59 -36.84
CA MET A 23 23.01 -31.58 -35.38
C MET A 23 23.32 -30.18 -34.82
N ALA A 24 24.39 -29.54 -35.30
CA ALA A 24 24.74 -28.18 -34.89
C ALA A 24 23.63 -27.18 -35.24
N GLY A 25 23.05 -27.29 -36.45
CA GLY A 25 21.91 -26.48 -36.87
C GLY A 25 20.68 -26.66 -35.96
N PHE A 26 20.37 -27.90 -35.60
CA PHE A 26 19.28 -28.22 -34.68
C PHE A 26 19.54 -27.66 -33.27
N CYS A 27 20.75 -27.82 -32.74
CA CYS A 27 21.13 -27.22 -31.46
C CYS A 27 21.02 -25.69 -31.49
N MET A 28 21.47 -25.03 -32.55
CA MET A 28 21.32 -23.59 -32.72
C MET A 28 19.84 -23.16 -32.76
N MET A 29 18.99 -23.90 -33.46
CA MET A 29 17.55 -23.64 -33.51
C MET A 29 16.91 -23.77 -32.12
N LEU A 30 17.27 -24.82 -31.36
CA LEU A 30 16.78 -24.99 -29.99
C LEU A 30 17.23 -23.85 -29.08
N VAL A 31 18.50 -23.45 -29.14
CA VAL A 31 19.02 -22.32 -28.35
C VAL A 31 18.28 -21.03 -28.70
N ALA A 32 18.04 -20.76 -29.99
CA ALA A 32 17.28 -19.59 -30.42
C ALA A 32 15.84 -19.62 -29.90
N LEU A 33 15.15 -20.78 -29.99
CA LEU A 33 13.78 -20.94 -29.49
C LEU A 33 13.70 -20.75 -27.97
N HIS A 34 14.63 -21.35 -27.22
CA HIS A 34 14.69 -21.19 -25.77
C HIS A 34 15.02 -19.76 -25.37
N GLY A 35 15.96 -19.10 -26.06
CA GLY A 35 16.28 -17.69 -25.84
C GLY A 35 15.07 -16.79 -26.07
N TRP A 36 14.35 -17.01 -27.18
CA TRP A 36 13.11 -16.29 -27.48
C TRP A 36 12.03 -16.53 -26.42
N SER A 37 11.80 -17.79 -26.03
CA SER A 37 10.81 -18.14 -25.01
C SER A 37 11.13 -17.51 -23.66
N LEU A 38 12.40 -17.55 -23.24
CA LEU A 38 12.86 -16.93 -22.00
C LEU A 38 12.66 -15.41 -22.04
N TRP A 39 12.99 -14.78 -23.17
CA TRP A 39 12.78 -13.35 -23.37
C TRP A 39 11.29 -12.98 -23.29
N ALA A 40 10.43 -13.71 -24.00
CA ALA A 40 8.98 -13.49 -23.97
C ALA A 40 8.40 -13.67 -22.56
N SER A 41 8.85 -14.70 -21.83
CA SER A 41 8.46 -14.94 -20.43
C SER A 41 8.87 -13.79 -19.52
N ARG A 42 10.11 -13.32 -19.62
CA ARG A 42 10.60 -12.17 -18.84
C ARG A 42 9.79 -10.91 -19.10
N GLN A 43 9.48 -10.62 -20.37
CA GLN A 43 8.66 -9.46 -20.72
C GLN A 43 7.24 -9.57 -20.15
N GLY A 44 6.66 -10.78 -20.13
CA GLY A 44 5.37 -11.05 -19.49
C GLY A 44 5.40 -10.77 -17.99
N GLU A 45 6.38 -11.35 -17.29
CA GLU A 45 6.55 -11.20 -15.83
C GLU A 45 6.78 -9.75 -15.41
N LEU A 46 7.61 -9.01 -16.15
CA LEU A 46 7.84 -7.58 -15.92
C LEU A 46 6.55 -6.76 -16.06
N LYS A 47 5.75 -7.04 -17.10
CA LYS A 47 4.48 -6.34 -17.32
C LYS A 47 3.48 -6.65 -16.21
N GLU A 48 3.36 -7.91 -15.81
CA GLU A 48 2.43 -8.34 -14.76
C GLU A 48 2.82 -7.75 -13.40
N THR A 49 4.11 -7.79 -13.07
CA THR A 49 4.63 -7.19 -11.84
C THR A 49 4.39 -5.68 -11.83
N ALA A 50 4.66 -4.97 -12.94
CA ALA A 50 4.40 -3.54 -13.03
C ALA A 50 2.92 -3.19 -12.80
N VAL A 51 2.00 -3.95 -13.39
CA VAL A 51 0.55 -3.76 -13.17
C VAL A 51 0.17 -4.05 -11.72
N SER A 52 0.67 -5.15 -11.15
CA SER A 52 0.41 -5.52 -9.76
C SER A 52 0.90 -4.45 -8.78
N THR A 53 2.14 -3.97 -8.94
CA THR A 53 2.70 -2.88 -8.12
C THR A 53 1.90 -1.59 -8.26
N ALA A 54 1.49 -1.22 -9.48
CA ALA A 54 0.68 -0.02 -9.68
C ALA A 54 -0.70 -0.13 -9.02
N ASN A 55 -1.33 -1.32 -9.08
CA ASN A 55 -2.61 -1.56 -8.42
C ASN A 55 -2.47 -1.53 -6.90
N MET A 56 -1.41 -2.11 -6.33
CA MET A 56 -1.11 -2.03 -4.90
C MET A 56 -0.89 -0.59 -4.45
N ALA A 57 -0.09 0.19 -5.18
CA ALA A 57 0.13 1.60 -4.87
C ALA A 57 -1.18 2.40 -4.88
N ARG A 58 -2.06 2.15 -5.85
CA ARG A 58 -3.38 2.78 -5.91
C ARG A 58 -4.27 2.35 -4.73
N ALA A 59 -4.27 1.06 -4.39
CA ALA A 59 -5.04 0.55 -3.26
C ALA A 59 -4.58 1.17 -1.92
N LEU A 60 -3.27 1.31 -1.71
CA LEU A 60 -2.69 1.96 -0.54
C LEU A 60 -3.04 3.46 -0.48
N ALA A 61 -2.96 4.16 -1.61
CA ALA A 61 -3.36 5.56 -1.68
C ALA A 61 -4.85 5.74 -1.33
N SER A 62 -5.72 4.91 -1.91
CA SER A 62 -7.15 4.95 -1.58
C SER A 62 -7.44 4.53 -0.14
N HIS A 63 -6.67 3.60 0.43
CA HIS A 63 -6.83 3.24 1.83
C HIS A 63 -6.45 4.40 2.75
N ALA A 64 -5.31 5.06 2.51
CA ALA A 64 -4.90 6.24 3.26
C ALA A 64 -5.93 7.38 3.16
N GLU A 65 -6.45 7.65 1.94
CA GLU A 65 -7.49 8.65 1.73
C GLU A 65 -8.78 8.32 2.50
N ARG A 66 -9.20 7.05 2.52
CA ARG A 66 -10.37 6.62 3.31
C ARG A 66 -10.14 6.79 4.80
N SER A 67 -8.99 6.38 5.32
CA SER A 67 -8.66 6.53 6.74
C SER A 67 -8.66 8.00 7.16
N LEU A 68 -8.12 8.90 6.32
CA LEU A 68 -8.16 10.35 6.57
C LEU A 68 -9.60 10.89 6.52
N ASN A 69 -10.39 10.52 5.51
CA ASN A 69 -11.79 10.93 5.40
C ASN A 69 -12.64 10.46 6.60
N THR A 70 -12.38 9.25 7.12
CA THR A 70 -13.01 8.75 8.34
C THR A 70 -12.65 9.63 9.54
N ALA A 71 -11.37 9.99 9.70
CA ALA A 71 -10.94 10.88 10.78
C ALA A 71 -11.59 12.27 10.66
N ASP A 72 -11.63 12.85 9.47
CA ASP A 72 -12.24 14.16 9.22
C ASP A 72 -13.75 14.15 9.52
N ALA A 73 -14.46 13.11 9.11
CA ALA A 73 -15.89 12.96 9.40
C ALA A 73 -16.17 12.86 10.91
N VAL A 74 -15.34 12.11 11.64
CA VAL A 74 -15.45 12.00 13.10
C VAL A 74 -15.14 13.33 13.78
N LEU A 75 -14.10 14.04 13.36
CA LEU A 75 -13.77 15.35 13.92
C LEU A 75 -14.89 16.36 13.64
N ALA A 76 -15.48 16.36 12.44
CA ALA A 76 -16.62 17.21 12.10
C ALA A 76 -17.84 16.91 12.98
N GLU A 77 -18.19 15.63 13.21
CA GLU A 77 -19.28 15.24 14.12
C GLU A 77 -19.03 15.76 15.55
N ILE A 78 -17.79 15.66 16.03
CA ILE A 78 -17.44 16.12 17.38
C ILE A 78 -17.53 17.64 17.48
N VAL A 79 -17.03 18.38 16.49
CA VAL A 79 -17.13 19.84 16.44
C VAL A 79 -18.60 20.26 16.43
N GLU A 80 -19.40 19.69 15.53
CA GLU A 80 -20.84 19.97 15.43
C GLU A 80 -21.52 19.73 16.77
N ARG A 81 -21.26 18.59 17.43
CA ARG A 81 -21.90 18.28 18.72
C ARG A 81 -21.46 19.18 19.86
N VAL A 82 -20.20 19.63 19.87
CA VAL A 82 -19.70 20.58 20.87
C VAL A 82 -20.31 21.96 20.64
N GLU A 83 -20.48 22.38 19.38
CA GLU A 83 -21.08 23.67 19.00
C GLU A 83 -22.62 23.68 19.15
N GLU A 84 -23.30 22.56 18.89
CA GLU A 84 -24.76 22.39 18.99
C GLU A 84 -25.29 22.51 20.44
N THR A 85 -24.42 22.59 21.43
CA THR A 85 -24.82 22.58 22.85
C THR A 85 -25.67 23.80 23.25
N GLY A 86 -25.75 24.88 22.45
CA GLY A 86 -26.73 25.96 22.64
C GLY A 86 -26.68 26.58 24.05
N GLU A 87 -27.84 26.77 24.71
CA GLU A 87 -27.94 27.24 26.11
C GLU A 87 -27.79 26.11 27.16
N ALA A 88 -27.66 24.84 26.75
CA ALA A 88 -27.52 23.73 27.67
C ALA A 88 -26.11 23.69 28.28
N PRO A 89 -25.95 23.26 29.54
CA PRO A 89 -24.63 23.06 30.11
C PRO A 89 -23.89 21.93 29.37
N PHE A 90 -22.61 22.15 29.09
CA PHE A 90 -21.73 21.15 28.48
C PHE A 90 -21.72 19.84 29.27
N ASP A 91 -22.16 18.75 28.66
CA ASP A 91 -22.21 17.41 29.28
C ASP A 91 -20.98 16.58 28.89
N ALA A 92 -19.92 16.71 29.70
CA ALA A 92 -18.67 15.96 29.53
C ALA A 92 -18.87 14.43 29.56
N LYS A 93 -19.87 13.94 30.32
CA LYS A 93 -20.13 12.51 30.47
C LYS A 93 -20.77 11.93 29.20
N ARG A 94 -21.72 12.66 28.61
CA ARG A 94 -22.32 12.29 27.32
C ARG A 94 -21.29 12.33 26.20
N LEU A 95 -20.44 13.35 26.17
CA LEU A 95 -19.36 13.43 25.18
C LEU A 95 -18.36 12.28 25.34
N HIS A 96 -17.92 11.98 26.56
CA HIS A 96 -17.05 10.84 26.85
C HIS A 96 -17.65 9.51 26.35
N ALA A 97 -18.95 9.25 26.62
CA ALA A 97 -19.63 8.05 26.14
C ALA A 97 -19.65 7.98 24.60
N ARG A 98 -19.87 9.12 23.93
CA ARG A 98 -19.85 9.16 22.47
C ARG A 98 -18.46 8.94 21.89
N LEU A 99 -17.41 9.54 22.46
CA LEU A 99 -16.03 9.31 22.01
C LEU A 99 -15.63 7.85 22.16
N ARG A 100 -16.06 7.20 23.25
CA ARG A 100 -15.87 5.76 23.45
C ARG A 100 -16.59 4.90 22.41
N ASP A 101 -17.81 5.27 22.08
CA ASP A 101 -18.62 4.59 21.06
C ASP A 101 -17.99 4.70 19.68
N ILE A 102 -17.51 5.88 19.29
CA ILE A 102 -16.82 6.12 18.02
C ILE A 102 -15.54 5.28 17.93
N VAL A 103 -14.67 5.33 18.94
CA VAL A 103 -13.42 4.53 18.97
C VAL A 103 -13.72 3.03 19.00
N GLY A 104 -14.78 2.61 19.69
CA GLY A 104 -15.18 1.20 19.76
C GLY A 104 -15.66 0.62 18.42
N HIS A 105 -16.04 1.46 17.46
CA HIS A 105 -16.52 1.06 16.13
C HIS A 105 -15.57 1.46 14.98
N SER A 106 -14.38 1.97 15.27
CA SER A 106 -13.39 2.35 14.25
C SER A 106 -12.14 1.50 14.37
N GLU A 107 -11.63 1.01 13.24
CA GLU A 107 -10.32 0.34 13.19
C GLU A 107 -9.17 1.34 13.04
N GLU A 108 -9.46 2.54 12.50
CA GLU A 108 -8.49 3.58 12.18
C GLU A 108 -8.23 4.56 13.33
N ILE A 109 -9.19 4.73 14.25
CA ILE A 109 -9.12 5.71 15.34
C ILE A 109 -8.80 5.00 16.65
N GLN A 110 -7.59 5.21 17.15
CA GLN A 110 -7.15 4.63 18.42
C GLN A 110 -7.74 5.37 19.63
N GLU A 111 -7.67 6.70 19.64
CA GLU A 111 -8.05 7.53 20.79
C GLU A 111 -8.58 8.89 20.34
N LEU A 112 -9.53 9.44 21.11
CA LEU A 112 -10.09 10.76 20.90
C LEU A 112 -10.03 11.58 22.18
N PHE A 113 -9.82 12.88 22.02
CA PHE A 113 -9.70 13.85 23.11
C PHE A 113 -10.33 15.18 22.70
N VAL A 114 -10.98 15.84 23.66
CA VAL A 114 -11.50 17.21 23.49
C VAL A 114 -10.87 18.08 24.57
N TYR A 115 -10.36 19.25 24.18
CA TYR A 115 -9.69 20.20 25.05
C TYR A 115 -10.38 21.57 24.98
N ASP A 116 -10.34 22.31 26.09
CA ASP A 116 -10.75 23.72 26.11
C ASP A 116 -9.67 24.65 25.55
N ALA A 117 -9.98 25.94 25.43
CA ALA A 117 -9.06 26.96 24.94
C ALA A 117 -7.80 27.15 25.82
N ALA A 118 -7.85 26.75 27.10
CA ALA A 118 -6.70 26.75 28.00
C ALA A 118 -5.87 25.45 27.89
N GLY A 119 -6.25 24.55 26.99
CA GLY A 119 -5.60 23.27 26.78
C GLY A 119 -5.92 22.25 27.86
N ARG A 120 -6.96 22.44 28.67
CA ARG A 120 -7.42 21.46 29.67
C ARG A 120 -8.33 20.44 29.00
N ARG A 121 -8.12 19.16 29.28
CA ARG A 121 -8.93 18.07 28.74
C ARG A 121 -10.36 18.12 29.29
N LEU A 122 -11.35 18.19 28.39
CA LEU A 122 -12.78 18.19 28.68
C LEU A 122 -13.39 16.78 28.57
N ALA A 123 -12.96 15.98 27.59
CA ALA A 123 -13.42 14.62 27.39
C ALA A 123 -12.34 13.76 26.71
N THR A 124 -12.46 12.43 26.84
CA THR A 124 -11.61 11.45 26.13
C THR A 124 -12.37 10.16 25.83
N SER A 125 -11.93 9.38 24.86
CA SER A 125 -12.36 7.98 24.67
C SER A 125 -11.68 6.99 25.63
N LEU A 126 -10.64 7.39 26.37
CA LEU A 126 -9.93 6.48 27.27
C LEU A 126 -10.78 6.09 28.50
N PRO A 127 -10.59 4.88 29.07
CA PRO A 127 -11.37 4.41 30.22
C PRO A 127 -11.30 5.31 31.45
N THR A 128 -10.18 6.02 31.62
CA THR A 128 -9.94 6.94 32.74
C THR A 128 -9.72 8.35 32.22
N LEU A 129 -10.46 9.30 32.82
CA LEU A 129 -10.21 10.73 32.63
C LEU A 129 -8.99 11.10 33.48
N ALA A 130 -7.78 10.91 32.95
CA ALA A 130 -6.60 11.49 33.59
C ALA A 130 -6.64 13.02 33.41
N GLU A 131 -5.97 13.77 34.28
CA GLU A 131 -5.66 15.17 33.98
C GLU A 131 -4.54 15.22 32.94
N GLY A 132 -4.60 16.18 32.02
CA GLY A 132 -3.62 16.31 30.95
C GLY A 132 -3.84 17.61 30.18
N SER A 133 -2.73 18.25 29.81
CA SER A 133 -2.74 19.43 28.96
C SER A 133 -2.04 19.16 27.65
N ASN A 134 -2.51 19.79 26.58
CA ASN A 134 -1.89 19.76 25.26
C ASN A 134 -1.44 21.16 24.79
N ILE A 135 -1.38 22.15 25.68
CA ILE A 135 -1.03 23.52 25.31
C ILE A 135 0.38 23.65 24.72
N ASP A 136 1.28 22.75 25.12
CA ASP A 136 2.65 22.65 24.64
C ASP A 136 2.76 22.01 23.25
N ARG A 137 1.70 21.35 22.77
CA ARG A 137 1.69 20.65 21.49
C ARG A 137 1.57 21.62 20.33
N GLU A 138 2.42 21.41 19.32
CA GLU A 138 2.46 22.27 18.13
C GLU A 138 1.12 22.28 17.38
N TYR A 139 0.47 21.13 17.24
CA TYR A 139 -0.86 21.04 16.60
C TYR A 139 -1.93 21.82 17.40
N PHE A 140 -1.86 21.82 18.73
CA PHE A 140 -2.80 22.57 19.56
C PHE A 140 -2.61 24.08 19.37
N ARG A 141 -1.35 24.53 19.35
CA ARG A 141 -0.99 25.93 19.04
C ARG A 141 -1.41 26.33 17.63
N TYR A 142 -1.25 25.44 16.65
CA TYR A 142 -1.71 25.66 15.28
C TYR A 142 -3.23 25.90 15.24
N HIS A 143 -4.03 25.02 15.85
CA HIS A 143 -5.49 25.17 15.84
C HIS A 143 -6.01 26.37 16.63
N THR A 144 -5.33 26.78 17.70
CA THR A 144 -5.71 27.97 18.50
C THR A 144 -5.33 29.29 17.83
N HIS A 145 -4.22 29.35 17.08
CA HIS A 145 -3.77 30.58 16.42
C HIS A 145 -4.26 30.73 14.98
N ALA A 146 -4.45 29.64 14.24
CA ALA A 146 -4.75 29.72 12.80
C ALA A 146 -6.23 29.87 12.45
N GLY A 147 -7.16 29.80 13.43
CA GLY A 147 -8.60 29.93 13.16
C GLY A 147 -9.11 28.97 12.07
N ALA A 148 -8.52 27.77 12.00
CA ALA A 148 -8.52 26.92 10.80
C ALA A 148 -9.88 26.31 10.39
N TRP A 149 -10.95 26.55 11.15
CA TRP A 149 -12.30 26.00 10.91
C TRP A 149 -13.25 26.96 10.16
N ARG A 150 -12.80 28.14 9.70
CA ARG A 150 -13.65 29.09 8.94
C ARG A 150 -13.56 28.95 7.41
N ARG A 151 -13.52 27.73 6.86
CA ARG A 151 -13.66 27.50 5.42
C ARG A 151 -14.66 26.41 5.12
#